data_AF-A0A842J3M3-F1
#
_entry.id   AF-A0A842J3M3-F1
#
_cell.length_a   1.000
_cell.length_b   1.000
_cell.length_c   1.000
_cell.angle_alpha   90.00
_cell.angle_beta   90.00
_cell.angle_gamma   90.00
#
_symmetry.space_group_name_H-M   'P 1'
#
loop_
_entity.id
_entity.type
_entity.pdbx_description
1 polymer ?
#
loop_
_entity_poly.entity_id
_entity_poly.type
_entity_poly.pdbx_seq_one_letter_code
_entity_poly.pdbx_strand_id
1 'polypeptide(L)'
;MKKLILAACLLVGSVVSYAGIVKDNGKDYLTKIETQDKNDHIRFKASFPKVSIRVRKKDIIKAMLSPSGRETKTIGELERNGIVKSDRKLVVFLRRKNDGLWLEVGNISMFVTEKELDKVKR
;
A
#
# COMPACT_ATOMS: atom_id res chain seq x y z
N MET A 1 26.27 38.68 14.54
CA MET A 1 24.88 38.28 14.88
C MET A 1 24.44 37.19 13.90
N LYS A 2 23.64 36.23 14.38
CA LYS A 2 23.63 34.80 13.98
C LYS A 2 23.01 34.54 12.60
N LYS A 3 23.66 33.66 11.83
CA LYS A 3 23.18 33.08 10.56
C LYS A 3 22.11 32.03 10.86
N LEU A 4 20.88 32.22 10.37
CA LEU A 4 19.82 31.21 10.38
C LEU A 4 20.01 30.30 9.16
N ILE A 5 20.72 29.19 9.36
CA ILE A 5 20.73 28.08 8.40
C ILE A 5 19.43 27.32 8.64
N LEU A 6 18.46 27.52 7.75
CA LEU A 6 17.23 26.75 7.70
C LEU A 6 17.58 25.35 7.19
N ALA A 7 17.99 24.47 8.10
CA ALA A 7 18.15 23.05 7.81
C ALA A 7 16.74 22.48 7.57
N ALA A 8 16.39 22.31 6.30
CA ALA A 8 15.20 21.59 5.90
C ALA A 8 15.32 20.16 6.43
N CYS A 9 14.52 19.83 7.46
CA CYS A 9 14.34 18.47 7.94
C CYS A 9 13.85 17.61 6.77
N LEU A 10 14.78 16.89 6.13
CA LEU A 10 14.49 15.69 5.38
C LEU A 10 13.85 14.70 6.35
N LEU A 11 12.51 14.72 6.44
CA LEU A 11 11.71 13.64 7.00
C LEU A 11 11.86 12.44 6.05
N VAL A 12 12.99 11.74 6.17
CA VAL A 12 13.16 10.40 5.61
C VAL A 12 12.23 9.51 6.44
N GLY A 13 11.00 9.37 5.96
CA GLY A 13 10.00 8.49 6.54
C GLY A 13 10.61 7.10 6.69
N SER A 14 10.76 6.68 7.94
CA SER A 14 11.29 5.38 8.34
C SER A 14 10.49 4.26 7.66
N VAL A 15 11.14 3.57 6.72
CA VAL A 15 10.65 2.33 6.11
C VAL A 15 10.72 1.20 7.14
N VAL A 16 9.62 0.96 7.85
CA VAL A 16 9.49 -0.22 8.73
C VAL A 16 8.60 -1.22 8.02
N SER A 17 9.00 -2.48 8.06
CA SER A 17 8.46 -3.51 7.19
C SER A 17 8.08 -4.75 7.98
N TYR A 18 6.95 -5.38 7.62
CA TYR A 18 6.42 -6.55 8.33
C TYR A 18 5.98 -7.63 7.32
N ALA A 19 5.76 -8.85 7.82
CA ALA A 19 5.39 -9.99 7.00
C ALA A 19 3.91 -9.93 6.61
N GLY A 20 3.63 -9.87 5.31
CA GLY A 20 2.31 -10.03 4.71
C GLY A 20 2.30 -11.13 3.66
N ILE A 21 1.14 -11.31 3.03
CA ILE A 21 0.94 -12.34 1.99
C ILE A 21 0.67 -11.64 0.67
N VAL A 22 1.44 -11.98 -0.35
CA VAL A 22 1.15 -11.63 -1.74
C VAL A 22 0.75 -12.87 -2.50
N LYS A 23 -0.38 -12.83 -3.19
CA LYS A 23 -0.74 -13.83 -4.18
C LYS A 23 -0.39 -13.32 -5.55
N ASP A 24 0.32 -14.12 -6.33
CA ASP A 24 0.65 -13.82 -7.73
C ASP A 24 0.37 -15.06 -8.57
N ASN A 25 -0.58 -14.95 -9.51
CA ASN A 25 -0.96 -16.02 -10.42
C ASN A 25 -1.29 -17.34 -9.71
N GLY A 26 -2.03 -17.26 -8.60
CA GLY A 26 -2.48 -18.44 -7.85
C GLY A 26 -1.53 -18.92 -6.77
N LYS A 27 -0.29 -18.42 -6.70
CA LYS A 27 0.69 -18.80 -5.69
C LYS A 27 0.84 -17.75 -4.60
N ASP A 28 0.86 -18.19 -3.35
CA ASP A 28 1.01 -17.33 -2.18
C ASP A 28 2.49 -17.22 -1.78
N TYR A 29 2.89 -15.99 -1.45
CA TYR A 29 4.25 -15.64 -1.04
C TYR A 29 4.19 -14.87 0.27
N LEU A 30 4.80 -15.44 1.31
CA LEU A 30 5.09 -14.71 2.54
C LEU A 30 6.22 -13.74 2.26
N THR A 31 5.96 -12.46 2.49
CA THR A 31 6.86 -11.42 2.04
C THR A 31 6.80 -10.21 2.93
N LYS A 32 7.90 -9.48 2.95
CA LYS A 32 7.98 -8.22 3.65
C LYS A 32 7.25 -7.14 2.85
N ILE A 33 6.23 -6.53 3.44
CA ILE A 33 5.48 -5.41 2.88
C ILE A 33 5.96 -4.11 3.53
N GLU A 34 6.27 -3.13 2.69
CA GLU A 34 6.64 -1.78 3.06
C GLU A 34 5.57 -0.81 2.59
N THR A 35 5.15 0.08 3.48
CA THR A 35 4.16 1.10 3.17
C THR A 35 4.85 2.44 3.02
N GLN A 36 4.63 3.10 1.90
CA GLN A 36 5.14 4.44 1.62
C GLN A 36 3.96 5.40 1.50
N ASP A 37 3.92 6.36 2.41
CA ASP A 37 2.98 7.47 2.37
C ASP A 37 3.56 8.59 1.49
N LYS A 38 2.81 8.98 0.45
CA LYS A 38 3.15 10.16 -0.36
C LYS A 38 1.88 10.88 -0.83
N ASN A 39 1.69 12.11 -0.36
CA ASN A 39 0.55 12.98 -0.66
C ASN A 39 -0.79 12.34 -0.24
N ASP A 40 -1.70 12.16 -1.19
CA ASP A 40 -3.02 11.54 -1.02
C ASP A 40 -3.01 10.03 -1.34
N HIS A 41 -1.84 9.43 -1.60
CA HIS A 41 -1.70 8.03 -1.98
C HIS A 41 -0.77 7.26 -1.04
N ILE A 42 -1.07 5.98 -0.90
CA ILE A 42 -0.24 5.00 -0.22
C ILE A 42 0.25 3.99 -1.24
N ARG A 43 1.56 3.69 -1.19
CA ARG A 43 2.16 2.62 -1.98
C ARG A 43 2.57 1.48 -1.06
N PHE A 44 1.99 0.31 -1.29
CA PHE A 44 2.36 -0.95 -0.63
C PHE A 44 3.36 -1.69 -1.51
N LYS A 45 4.55 -1.97 -1.01
CA LYS A 45 5.65 -2.62 -1.73
C LYS A 45 5.96 -3.98 -1.12
N ALA A 46 5.84 -5.04 -1.90
CA ALA A 46 6.30 -6.36 -1.51
C ALA A 46 7.72 -6.61 -1.99
N SER A 47 8.52 -7.25 -1.14
CA SER A 47 9.92 -7.59 -1.45
C SER A 47 10.02 -8.77 -2.43
N PHE A 48 9.07 -9.72 -2.36
CA PHE A 48 9.00 -10.89 -3.23
C PHE A 48 7.57 -11.48 -3.30
N PRO A 49 6.98 -11.68 -4.49
CA PRO A 49 7.45 -11.15 -5.78
C PRO A 49 7.53 -9.62 -5.70
N LYS A 50 8.47 -9.01 -6.45
CA LYS A 50 8.65 -7.55 -6.44
C LYS A 50 7.44 -6.89 -7.08
N VAL A 51 6.46 -6.53 -6.27
CA VAL A 51 5.23 -5.85 -6.71
C VAL A 51 4.94 -4.65 -5.82
N SER A 52 4.38 -3.60 -6.39
CA SER A 52 3.84 -2.51 -5.60
C SER A 52 2.48 -2.05 -6.09
N ILE A 53 1.58 -1.76 -5.15
CA ILE A 53 0.23 -1.29 -5.42
C ILE A 53 0.11 0.10 -4.81
N ARG A 54 -0.25 1.09 -5.62
CA ARG A 54 -0.49 2.47 -5.18
C ARG A 54 -1.98 2.78 -5.25
N VAL A 55 -2.55 3.23 -4.14
CA VAL A 55 -3.99 3.55 -4.01
C VAL A 55 -4.19 4.82 -3.18
N ARG A 56 -5.37 5.43 -3.29
CA ARG A 56 -5.71 6.65 -2.55
C ARG A 56 -6.00 6.37 -1.07
N LYS A 57 -5.48 7.23 -0.20
CA LYS A 57 -5.70 7.19 1.26
C LYS A 57 -7.19 7.14 1.63
N LYS A 58 -7.99 8.02 1.03
CA LYS A 58 -9.43 8.10 1.33
C LYS A 58 -10.16 6.78 1.06
N ASP A 59 -9.75 6.05 0.02
CA ASP A 59 -10.40 4.80 -0.38
C ASP A 59 -9.95 3.64 0.52
N ILE A 60 -8.71 3.66 1.00
CA ILE A 60 -8.24 2.76 2.06
C ILE A 60 -9.05 2.97 3.34
N ILE A 61 -9.20 4.22 3.79
CA ILE A 61 -9.98 4.54 5.00
C ILE A 61 -11.42 4.07 4.83
N LYS A 62 -12.03 4.36 3.68
CA LYS A 62 -13.38 3.89 3.34
C LYS A 62 -13.49 2.37 3.39
N ALA A 63 -12.51 1.65 2.85
CA ALA A 63 -12.49 0.18 2.88
C ALA A 63 -12.37 -0.36 4.30
N MET A 64 -11.52 0.23 5.14
CA MET A 64 -11.33 -0.16 6.54
C MET A 64 -12.52 0.17 7.44
N LEU A 65 -13.26 1.23 7.14
CA LEU A 65 -14.49 1.59 7.86
C LEU A 65 -15.73 0.84 7.35
N SER A 66 -15.65 0.21 6.18
CA SER A 66 -16.75 -0.57 5.64
C SER A 66 -16.96 -1.85 6.46
N PRO A 67 -18.21 -2.38 6.52
CA PRO A 67 -18.47 -3.68 7.11
C PRO A 67 -17.55 -4.74 6.52
N SER A 68 -17.09 -5.68 7.36
CA SER A 68 -16.19 -6.77 6.94
C SER A 68 -16.76 -7.47 5.71
N GLY A 69 -15.91 -7.70 4.71
CA GLY A 69 -16.32 -8.33 3.44
C GLY A 69 -16.93 -7.39 2.39
N ARG A 70 -17.28 -6.13 2.73
CA ARG A 70 -17.72 -5.15 1.72
C ARG A 70 -16.53 -4.61 0.93
N GLU A 71 -16.67 -4.62 -0.39
CA GLU A 71 -15.64 -4.17 -1.31
C GLU A 71 -15.73 -2.67 -1.62
N THR A 72 -14.58 -2.00 -1.56
CA THR A 72 -14.37 -0.65 -2.07
C THR A 72 -13.53 -0.72 -3.34
N LYS A 73 -14.01 -0.12 -4.42
CA LYS A 73 -13.25 0.00 -5.68
C LYS A 73 -12.51 1.33 -5.69
N THR A 74 -11.24 1.30 -6.08
CA THR A 74 -10.44 2.52 -6.32
C THR A 74 -9.66 2.39 -7.62
N ILE A 75 -9.16 3.51 -8.10
CA ILE A 75 -8.23 3.55 -9.22
C ILE A 75 -6.83 3.64 -8.65
N GLY A 76 -5.96 2.71 -9.03
CA GLY A 76 -4.58 2.63 -8.57
C GLY A 76 -3.59 2.31 -9.67
N GLU A 77 -2.32 2.22 -9.25
CA GLU A 77 -1.19 1.85 -10.09
C GLU A 77 -0.61 0.52 -9.57
N LEU A 78 -0.21 -0.36 -10.49
CA LEU A 78 0.51 -1.58 -10.18
C LEU A 78 1.90 -1.52 -10.84
N GLU A 79 2.93 -1.79 -10.06
CA GLU A 79 4.31 -1.94 -10.54
C GLU A 79 4.78 -3.37 -10.24
N ARG A 80 5.42 -4.02 -11.21
CA ARG A 80 6.02 -5.35 -11.06
C ARG A 80 7.45 -5.33 -11.56
N ASN A 81 8.41 -5.75 -10.74
CA ASN A 81 9.83 -5.79 -11.09
C ASN A 81 10.41 -4.45 -11.62
N GLY A 82 9.93 -3.31 -11.11
CA GLY A 82 10.33 -1.98 -11.59
C GLY A 82 9.63 -1.53 -12.87
N ILE A 83 8.79 -2.38 -13.46
CA ILE A 83 7.94 -2.02 -14.60
C ILE A 83 6.60 -1.58 -14.04
N VAL A 84 6.39 -0.27 -14.05
CA VAL A 84 5.06 0.28 -13.75
C VAL A 84 4.17 -0.09 -14.93
N LYS A 85 3.00 -0.68 -14.66
CA LYS A 85 1.94 -0.87 -15.66
C LYS A 85 1.24 0.50 -15.93
N SER A 86 2.06 1.54 -16.08
CA SER A 86 1.80 2.96 -15.79
C SER A 86 0.77 3.60 -16.69
N ASP A 87 0.63 3.11 -17.92
CA ASP A 87 -0.26 3.75 -18.89
C ASP A 87 -1.73 3.37 -18.68
N ARG A 88 -2.03 2.47 -17.75
CA ARG A 88 -3.41 2.06 -17.45
C ARG A 88 -3.70 2.24 -15.97
N LYS A 89 -4.53 3.23 -15.66
CA LYS A 89 -5.29 3.29 -14.40
C LYS A 89 -5.98 1.93 -14.19
N LEU A 90 -5.59 1.18 -13.17
CA LEU A 90 -6.16 -0.13 -12.87
C LEU A 90 -7.23 0.00 -11.78
N VAL A 91 -8.27 -0.81 -11.89
CA VAL A 91 -9.21 -0.99 -10.79
C VAL A 91 -8.54 -1.84 -9.72
N VAL A 92 -8.46 -1.30 -8.51
CA VAL A 92 -7.99 -1.99 -7.32
C VAL A 92 -9.18 -2.21 -6.40
N PHE A 93 -9.36 -3.45 -5.98
CA PHE A 93 -10.37 -3.83 -5.00
C PHE A 93 -9.75 -3.83 -3.62
N LEU A 94 -10.41 -3.12 -2.70
CA LEU A 94 -10.02 -2.96 -1.31
C LEU A 94 -11.10 -3.61 -0.45
N ARG A 95 -10.72 -4.56 0.40
CA ARG A 95 -11.65 -5.22 1.32
C ARG A 95 -11.04 -5.26 2.71
N ARG A 96 -11.81 -4.87 3.72
CA ARG A 96 -11.46 -5.20 5.10
C ARG A 96 -11.58 -6.71 5.29
N LYS A 97 -10.51 -7.35 5.74
CA LYS A 97 -10.47 -8.78 6.07
C LYS A 97 -9.81 -8.93 7.43
N ASN A 98 -10.56 -9.42 8.41
CA ASN A 98 -10.14 -9.50 9.81
C ASN A 98 -9.61 -8.14 10.31
N ASP A 99 -8.38 -8.14 10.80
CA ASP A 99 -7.58 -7.03 11.30
C ASP A 99 -6.68 -6.44 10.20
N GLY A 100 -7.14 -6.35 8.95
CA GLY A 100 -6.30 -5.84 7.86
C GLY A 100 -7.05 -5.46 6.59
N LEU A 101 -6.26 -5.03 5.62
CA LEU A 101 -6.69 -4.64 4.28
C LEU A 101 -6.20 -5.66 3.26
N TRP A 102 -7.14 -6.21 2.53
CA TRP A 102 -6.87 -6.97 1.31
C TRP A 102 -6.93 -6.03 0.10
N LEU A 103 -5.87 -6.01 -0.69
CA LEU A 103 -5.79 -5.31 -1.97
C LEU A 103 -5.75 -6.33 -3.10
N GLU A 104 -6.51 -6.12 -4.17
CA GLU A 104 -6.56 -7.03 -5.31
C GLU A 104 -6.60 -6.26 -6.62
N VAL A 105 -5.74 -6.66 -7.57
CA VAL A 105 -5.57 -6.06 -8.89
C VAL A 105 -5.29 -7.17 -9.91
N GLY A 106 -6.32 -7.58 -10.64
CA GLY A 106 -6.23 -8.71 -11.56
C GLY A 106 -5.83 -9.99 -10.81
N ASN A 107 -4.74 -10.64 -11.26
CA ASN A 107 -4.23 -11.88 -10.65
C ASN A 107 -3.27 -11.65 -9.47
N ILE A 108 -3.14 -10.41 -9.00
CA ILE A 108 -2.29 -10.06 -7.87
C ILE A 108 -3.17 -9.63 -6.70
N SER A 109 -2.88 -10.16 -5.53
CA SER A 109 -3.45 -9.63 -4.31
C SER A 109 -2.41 -9.52 -3.20
N MET A 110 -2.69 -8.67 -2.24
CA MET A 110 -1.81 -8.34 -1.13
C MET A 110 -2.63 -8.18 0.14
N PHE A 111 -2.24 -8.87 1.21
CA PHE A 111 -2.80 -8.66 2.54
C PHE A 111 -1.87 -7.80 3.37
N VAL A 112 -2.40 -6.69 3.89
CA VAL A 112 -1.71 -5.71 4.72
C VAL A 112 -2.40 -5.68 6.08
N THR A 113 -1.65 -5.85 7.17
CA THR A 113 -2.25 -5.89 8.51
C THR A 113 -2.62 -4.49 9.01
N GLU A 114 -3.55 -4.36 9.95
CA GLU A 114 -3.98 -3.07 10.53
C GLU A 114 -2.84 -2.39 11.28
N LYS A 115 -1.92 -3.16 11.86
CA LYS A 115 -0.64 -2.66 12.41
C LYS A 115 0.20 -1.93 11.34
N GLU A 116 0.14 -2.36 10.08
CA GLU A 116 0.80 -1.70 8.95
C GLU A 116 0.02 -0.46 8.48
N LEU A 117 -1.31 -0.44 8.66
CA LEU A 117 -2.19 0.68 8.28
C LEU A 117 -2.21 1.82 9.31
N ASP A 118 -2.11 1.53 10.61
CA ASP A 118 -2.17 2.54 11.67
C ASP A 118 -0.99 3.52 11.63
N LYS A 119 0.14 3.10 11.04
CA LYS A 119 1.31 3.97 10.84
C LYS A 119 1.12 4.98 9.70
N VAL A 120 0.05 4.82 8.93
CA VAL A 120 -0.30 5.61 7.74
C VAL A 120 -1.47 6.57 8.02
N LYS A 121 -2.15 6.39 9.17
CA LYS A 121 -3.25 7.25 9.62
C LYS A 121 -2.79 8.54 10.30
N ARG A 122 -1.48 8.78 10.45
CA ARG A 122 -0.91 9.99 11.09
C ARG A 122 -0.55 11.06 10.07
#